data_AF-A0A8J1LIU6-F1
#
_entry.id   AF-A0A8J1LIU6-F1
#
_cell.length_a   1.000
_cell.length_b   1.000
_cell.length_c   1.000
_cell.angle_alpha   90.00
_cell.angle_beta   90.00
_cell.angle_gamma   90.00
#
_symmetry.space_group_name_H-M   'P 1'
#
loop_
_entity.id
_entity.type
_entity.pdbx_description
1 polymer ?
#
loop_
_entity_poly.entity_id
_entity_poly.type
_entity_poly.pdbx_seq_one_letter_code
_entity_poly.pdbx_strand_id
1 'polypeptide(L)'
;MMVGAFLWGGLADRIGRRQCLLMSLSVNSVFAFFSSFVQGYGTFLFCRLLSGVGIGGSIPIVFSYFSEFLAQEKRGEHLSWLCMFWMIGGIYASAMAWAIIPHYGWSFQMGSAYQFHSWRVFVLVCAFPSVFAIGALTTMPESPRFFLENGKHDEGWMVLKQVHDTNMRAKGHPEKVFSVTQIKTIKQEDELVEIQSNTGTLYRRWSIRTLNLLQQVWANFHQIFSPEYRRITLMMMAVWFTMSFSYYGLTVWFPDMIKHLQNLDYASRTKYFHNESVNNFNFNFTLENQVHKKGEYHNDKFIGLKLKSVIFEDSLFTDCYFEDITSSNSFFKNCSFIRTMFYNTDLFDYKFINSKFTNSTFLHSKEGCQLDFSDDINNAYMIYFVSFLGTLAVLPGNIVSALLMDKIGRLRMLAGSSVISCISCFFLFFGNSESAMIALLCLFGGVSIASWNALDVLTVELYPSDKRTTAFGFLNALCKLAAVLGISIFTSFVGIAKAVPILLASAALALGSFLALKLPETRGQVLQ
;
A
#
# COMPACT_ATOMS: atom_id res chain seq x y z
N MET A 1 -0.40 -3.55 -10.76
CA MET A 1 1.01 -3.22 -10.45
C MET A 1 1.99 -4.16 -11.14
N MET A 2 1.94 -5.47 -10.91
CA MET A 2 2.86 -6.45 -11.54
C MET A 2 3.00 -6.28 -13.06
N VAL A 3 1.86 -6.31 -13.78
CA VAL A 3 1.83 -6.14 -15.24
C VAL A 3 2.38 -4.77 -15.65
N GLY A 4 2.05 -3.72 -14.89
CA GLY A 4 2.55 -2.37 -15.15
C GLY A 4 4.06 -2.22 -15.01
N ALA A 5 4.66 -2.84 -13.98
CA ALA A 5 6.10 -2.79 -13.76
C ALA A 5 6.88 -3.43 -14.93
N PHE A 6 6.39 -4.55 -15.45
CA PHE A 6 7.00 -5.22 -16.59
C PHE A 6 6.83 -4.42 -17.89
N LEU A 7 5.60 -3.96 -18.19
CA LEU A 7 5.31 -3.23 -19.43
C LEU A 7 6.03 -1.89 -19.50
N TRP A 8 5.83 -1.03 -18.50
CA TRP A 8 6.43 0.30 -18.48
C TRP A 8 7.94 0.26 -18.25
N GLY A 9 8.44 -0.71 -17.46
CA GLY A 9 9.88 -0.90 -17.25
C GLY A 9 10.61 -1.22 -18.55
N GLY A 10 10.05 -2.10 -19.39
CA GLY A 10 10.59 -2.40 -20.71
C GLY A 10 10.47 -1.23 -21.69
N LEU A 11 9.31 -0.55 -21.72
CA LEU A 11 9.07 0.58 -22.61
C LEU A 11 9.96 1.79 -22.31
N ALA A 12 10.37 1.97 -21.05
CA ALA A 12 11.19 3.12 -20.62
C ALA A 12 12.60 3.12 -21.24
N ASP A 13 13.18 1.96 -21.49
CA ASP A 13 14.50 1.85 -22.12
C ASP A 13 14.46 2.25 -23.62
N ARG A 14 13.27 2.26 -24.26
CA ARG A 14 13.12 2.55 -25.70
C ARG A 14 12.46 3.89 -26.01
N ILE A 15 11.38 4.22 -25.31
CA ILE A 15 10.62 5.46 -25.54
C ILE A 15 11.29 6.66 -24.87
N GLY A 16 12.11 6.42 -23.85
CA GLY A 16 12.69 7.44 -22.99
C GLY A 16 12.09 7.36 -21.59
N ARG A 17 12.93 7.65 -20.60
CA ARG A 17 12.60 7.50 -19.18
C ARG A 17 11.55 8.52 -18.73
N ARG A 18 11.68 9.81 -19.09
CA ARG A 18 10.71 10.86 -18.72
C ARG A 18 9.40 10.70 -19.47
N GLN A 19 9.42 10.43 -20.78
CA GLN A 19 8.19 10.24 -21.54
C GLN A 19 7.37 9.03 -21.03
N CYS A 20 8.04 7.91 -20.76
CA CYS A 20 7.40 6.73 -20.18
C CYS A 20 6.84 7.01 -18.78
N LEU A 21 7.58 7.77 -17.95
CA LEU A 21 7.12 8.20 -16.63
C LEU A 21 5.84 9.05 -16.72
N LEU A 22 5.81 10.05 -17.61
CA LEU A 22 4.64 10.89 -17.85
C LEU A 22 3.41 10.08 -18.28
N MET A 23 3.59 9.13 -19.19
CA MET A 23 2.50 8.24 -19.63
C MET A 23 1.97 7.39 -18.47
N SER A 24 2.86 6.76 -17.68
CA SER A 24 2.48 5.91 -16.55
C SER A 24 1.72 6.67 -15.46
N LEU A 25 2.16 7.89 -15.13
CA LEU A 25 1.52 8.76 -14.14
C LEU A 25 0.18 9.31 -14.65
N SER A 26 0.08 9.64 -15.95
CA SER A 26 -1.18 10.10 -16.55
C SER A 26 -2.24 9.00 -16.50
N VAL A 27 -1.88 7.76 -16.85
CA VAL A 27 -2.77 6.60 -16.71
C VAL A 27 -3.21 6.44 -15.26
N ASN A 28 -2.29 6.52 -14.30
CA ASN A 28 -2.65 6.45 -12.89
C ASN A 28 -3.63 7.55 -12.48
N SER A 29 -3.34 8.81 -12.81
CA SER A 29 -4.11 9.98 -12.39
C SER A 29 -5.54 9.95 -12.93
N VAL A 30 -5.70 9.66 -14.23
CA VAL A 30 -7.00 9.59 -14.90
C VAL A 30 -7.88 8.50 -14.27
N PHE A 31 -7.37 7.28 -14.14
CA PHE A 31 -8.16 6.18 -13.59
C PHE A 31 -8.38 6.30 -12.07
N ALA A 32 -7.45 6.91 -11.32
CA ALA A 32 -7.64 7.21 -9.91
C ALA A 32 -8.77 8.23 -9.71
N PHE A 33 -8.77 9.31 -10.51
CA PHE A 33 -9.83 10.33 -10.49
C PHE A 33 -11.19 9.71 -10.81
N PHE A 34 -11.29 8.96 -11.91
CA PHE A 34 -12.55 8.28 -12.28
C PHE A 34 -13.01 7.28 -11.22
N SER A 35 -12.09 6.57 -10.55
CA SER A 35 -12.47 5.60 -9.50
C SER A 35 -13.25 6.23 -8.34
N SER A 36 -13.08 7.53 -8.07
CA SER A 36 -13.82 8.22 -7.01
C SER A 36 -15.31 8.43 -7.34
N PHE A 37 -15.67 8.56 -8.63
CA PHE A 37 -17.04 8.82 -9.09
C PHE A 37 -17.84 7.55 -9.41
N VAL A 38 -17.17 6.41 -9.59
CA VAL A 38 -17.80 5.17 -10.01
C VAL A 38 -18.58 4.50 -8.88
N GLN A 39 -19.87 4.22 -9.11
CA GLN A 39 -20.76 3.61 -8.12
C GLN A 39 -20.81 2.09 -8.16
N GLY A 40 -20.63 1.49 -9.34
CA GLY A 40 -20.60 0.04 -9.49
C GLY A 40 -19.32 -0.55 -8.93
N TYR A 41 -19.43 -1.56 -8.07
CA TYR A 41 -18.29 -2.27 -7.50
C TYR A 41 -17.33 -2.83 -8.57
N GLY A 42 -17.87 -3.45 -9.63
CA GLY A 42 -17.06 -4.01 -10.73
C GLY A 42 -16.28 -2.96 -11.50
N THR A 43 -16.94 -1.86 -11.87
CA THR A 43 -16.29 -0.74 -12.58
C THR A 43 -15.25 -0.05 -11.68
N PHE A 44 -15.51 0.05 -10.37
CA PHE A 44 -14.55 0.59 -9.41
C PHE A 44 -13.27 -0.26 -9.37
N LEU A 45 -13.42 -1.58 -9.30
CA LEU A 45 -12.31 -2.53 -9.30
C LEU A 45 -11.52 -2.47 -10.63
N PHE A 46 -12.22 -2.34 -11.76
CA PHE A 46 -11.59 -2.17 -13.06
C PHE A 46 -10.76 -0.88 -13.15
N CYS A 47 -11.29 0.26 -12.71
CA CYS A 47 -10.53 1.52 -12.65
C CYS A 47 -9.30 1.39 -11.75
N ARG A 48 -9.42 0.71 -10.59
CA ARG A 48 -8.28 0.47 -9.70
C ARG A 48 -7.23 -0.44 -10.30
N LEU A 49 -7.63 -1.44 -11.08
CA LEU A 49 -6.69 -2.30 -11.80
C LEU A 49 -5.87 -1.47 -12.80
N LEU A 50 -6.52 -0.61 -13.59
CA LEU A 50 -5.84 0.25 -14.57
C LEU A 50 -4.95 1.32 -13.93
N SER A 51 -5.41 1.97 -12.86
CA SER A 51 -4.56 2.86 -12.06
C SER A 51 -3.33 2.11 -11.51
N GLY A 52 -3.53 0.87 -11.04
CA GLY A 52 -2.44 0.01 -10.59
C GLY A 52 -1.47 -0.41 -11.69
N VAL A 53 -1.87 -0.44 -12.97
CA VAL A 53 -0.95 -0.63 -14.11
C VAL A 53 -0.07 0.61 -14.29
N GLY A 54 -0.61 1.82 -14.13
CA GLY A 54 0.17 3.06 -14.15
C GLY A 54 1.24 3.11 -13.04
N ILE A 55 0.84 2.93 -11.78
CA ILE A 55 1.76 3.01 -10.61
C ILE A 55 2.86 1.93 -10.66
N GLY A 56 2.56 0.75 -11.23
CA GLY A 56 3.55 -0.34 -11.29
C GLY A 56 4.83 0.05 -12.03
N GLY A 57 4.69 0.87 -13.07
CA GLY A 57 5.79 1.32 -13.92
C GLY A 57 6.60 2.48 -13.37
N SER A 58 6.00 3.33 -12.54
CA SER A 58 6.65 4.58 -12.12
C SER A 58 7.87 4.34 -11.22
N ILE A 59 7.85 3.31 -10.38
CA ILE A 59 8.94 2.97 -9.46
C ILE A 59 10.26 2.70 -10.22
N PRO A 60 10.38 1.66 -11.07
CA PRO A 60 11.63 1.36 -11.77
C PRO A 60 12.16 2.52 -12.61
N ILE A 61 11.25 3.29 -13.22
CA ILE A 61 11.59 4.42 -14.08
C ILE A 61 12.17 5.57 -13.28
N VAL A 62 11.56 5.95 -12.16
CA VAL A 62 12.04 7.05 -11.31
C VAL A 62 13.43 6.78 -10.76
N PHE A 63 13.68 5.55 -10.29
CA PHE A 63 15.00 5.16 -9.80
C PHE A 63 16.07 5.19 -10.90
N SER A 64 15.75 4.65 -12.08
CA SER A 64 16.67 4.65 -13.22
C SER A 64 16.94 6.08 -13.70
N TYR A 65 15.89 6.87 -13.91
CA TYR A 65 15.97 8.26 -14.32
C TYR A 65 16.82 9.11 -13.37
N PHE A 66 16.55 9.06 -12.06
CA PHE A 66 17.30 9.86 -11.08
C PHE A 66 18.77 9.44 -11.00
N SER A 67 19.06 8.13 -11.09
CA SER A 67 20.43 7.59 -11.05
C SER A 67 21.35 8.10 -12.15
N GLU A 68 20.80 8.49 -13.30
CA GLU A 68 21.56 8.95 -14.45
C GLU A 68 22.05 10.40 -14.32
N PHE A 69 21.40 11.21 -13.48
CA PHE A 69 21.80 12.58 -13.19
C PHE A 69 22.80 12.69 -12.02
N LEU A 70 23.04 11.59 -11.31
CA LEU A 70 23.83 11.59 -10.08
C LEU A 70 25.31 11.32 -10.31
N ALA A 71 26.13 12.05 -9.53
CA ALA A 71 27.55 11.79 -9.44
C ALA A 71 27.82 10.46 -8.71
N GLN A 72 28.85 9.75 -9.16
CA GLN A 72 29.21 8.40 -8.69
C GLN A 72 29.45 8.32 -7.17
N GLU A 73 30.04 9.34 -6.56
CA GLU A 73 30.46 9.32 -5.16
C GLU A 73 29.29 9.33 -4.17
N LYS A 74 28.22 10.08 -4.46
CA LYS A 74 27.07 10.31 -3.57
C LYS A 74 25.76 9.70 -4.08
N ARG A 75 25.84 8.85 -5.09
CA ARG A 75 24.66 8.26 -5.74
C ARG A 75 23.81 7.47 -4.74
N GLY A 76 24.45 6.64 -3.91
CA GLY A 76 23.76 5.79 -2.95
C GLY A 76 22.97 6.59 -1.91
N GLU A 77 23.60 7.59 -1.31
CA GLU A 77 22.95 8.52 -0.39
C GLU A 77 21.74 9.20 -1.03
N HIS A 78 21.90 9.81 -2.22
CA HIS A 78 20.80 10.53 -2.87
C HIS A 78 19.65 9.63 -3.32
N LEU A 79 19.92 8.42 -3.86
CA LEU A 79 18.85 7.46 -4.16
C LEU A 79 18.12 7.02 -2.89
N SER A 80 18.80 6.93 -1.75
CA SER A 80 18.15 6.60 -0.48
C SER A 80 17.27 7.74 0.00
N TRP A 81 17.68 9.00 -0.18
CA TRP A 81 16.82 10.16 0.04
C TRP A 81 15.57 10.14 -0.84
N LEU A 82 15.67 9.65 -2.08
CA LEU A 82 14.51 9.48 -2.97
C LEU A 82 13.47 8.51 -2.37
N CYS A 83 13.93 7.42 -1.74
CA CYS A 83 13.03 6.47 -1.06
C CYS A 83 12.24 7.11 0.10
N MET A 84 12.69 8.24 0.67
CA MET A 84 11.92 8.96 1.70
C MET A 84 10.57 9.44 1.19
N PHE A 85 10.45 9.79 -0.08
CA PHE A 85 9.19 10.25 -0.63
C PHE A 85 8.12 9.15 -0.66
N TRP A 86 8.50 7.88 -0.73
CA TRP A 86 7.56 6.77 -0.55
C TRP A 86 6.96 6.79 0.87
N MET A 87 7.78 7.00 1.88
CA MET A 87 7.34 7.03 3.29
C MET A 87 6.53 8.28 3.61
N ILE A 88 6.94 9.44 3.10
CA ILE A 88 6.16 10.67 3.20
C ILE A 88 4.79 10.48 2.53
N GLY A 89 4.74 9.81 1.38
CA GLY A 89 3.50 9.45 0.70
C GLY A 89 2.61 8.51 1.54
N GLY A 90 3.20 7.52 2.21
CA GLY A 90 2.50 6.64 3.14
C GLY A 90 1.92 7.39 4.35
N ILE A 91 2.71 8.27 4.97
CA ILE A 91 2.27 9.14 6.08
C ILE A 91 1.14 10.06 5.62
N TYR A 92 1.28 10.68 4.45
CA TYR A 92 0.24 11.52 3.84
C TYR A 92 -1.05 10.73 3.62
N ALA A 93 -0.97 9.54 3.03
CA ALA A 93 -2.14 8.69 2.79
C ALA A 93 -2.82 8.27 4.10
N SER A 94 -2.07 7.81 5.09
CA SER A 94 -2.61 7.41 6.39
C SER A 94 -3.20 8.59 7.17
N ALA A 95 -2.54 9.77 7.13
CA ALA A 95 -3.03 10.99 7.77
C ALA A 95 -4.31 11.50 7.11
N MET A 96 -4.41 11.48 5.78
CA MET A 96 -5.63 11.86 5.07
C MET A 96 -6.76 10.85 5.29
N ALA A 97 -6.46 9.55 5.35
CA ALA A 97 -7.45 8.53 5.69
C ALA A 97 -8.02 8.77 7.10
N TRP A 98 -7.13 9.01 8.06
CA TRP A 98 -7.48 9.33 9.44
C TRP A 98 -8.28 10.64 9.58
N ALA A 99 -7.98 11.67 8.78
CA ALA A 99 -8.68 12.95 8.83
C ALA A 99 -10.02 12.98 8.08
N ILE A 100 -10.22 12.16 7.04
CA ILE A 100 -11.39 12.25 6.15
C ILE A 100 -12.44 11.18 6.45
N ILE A 101 -12.02 9.93 6.71
CA ILE A 101 -12.93 8.79 6.81
C ILE A 101 -13.82 8.83 8.08
N PRO A 102 -13.32 9.14 9.28
CA PRO A 102 -14.14 9.08 10.50
C PRO A 102 -15.11 10.27 10.66
N HIS A 103 -14.97 11.35 9.89
CA HIS A 103 -15.85 12.50 9.98
C HIS A 103 -17.01 12.40 8.97
N TYR A 104 -18.23 12.24 9.48
CA TYR A 104 -19.46 12.03 8.69
C TYR A 104 -19.97 13.26 7.91
N GLY A 105 -19.35 14.43 8.09
CA GLY A 105 -19.82 15.70 7.50
C GLY A 105 -19.59 15.88 6.00
N TRP A 106 -18.85 14.97 5.35
CA TRP A 106 -18.44 15.10 3.93
C TRP A 106 -19.24 14.18 2.99
N SER A 107 -20.40 13.70 3.44
CA SER A 107 -21.28 12.90 2.59
C SER A 107 -22.32 13.77 1.91
N PHE A 108 -22.26 13.84 0.57
CA PHE A 108 -23.22 14.58 -0.24
C PHE A 108 -24.07 13.58 -1.02
N GLN A 109 -25.39 13.68 -0.89
CA GLN A 109 -26.34 12.92 -1.71
C GLN A 109 -26.93 13.84 -2.76
N MET A 110 -26.76 13.50 -4.03
CA MET A 110 -27.38 14.19 -5.16
C MET A 110 -28.50 13.31 -5.72
N GLY A 111 -29.71 13.48 -5.19
CA GLY A 111 -30.87 12.64 -5.51
C GLY A 111 -30.79 11.21 -4.94
N SER A 112 -31.68 10.32 -5.41
CA SER A 112 -31.79 8.93 -4.92
C SER A 112 -30.75 7.97 -5.49
N ALA A 113 -30.03 8.35 -6.55
CA ALA A 113 -29.07 7.49 -7.24
C ALA A 113 -27.60 7.81 -6.92
N TYR A 114 -27.27 9.03 -6.51
CA TYR A 114 -25.87 9.44 -6.28
C TYR A 114 -25.53 9.68 -4.80
N GLN A 115 -24.89 8.67 -4.19
CA GLN A 115 -24.34 8.74 -2.83
C GLN A 115 -22.82 8.92 -2.86
N PHE A 116 -22.34 10.10 -2.44
CA PHE A 116 -20.93 10.40 -2.32
C PHE A 116 -20.49 10.26 -0.85
N HIS A 117 -19.83 9.15 -0.51
CA HIS A 117 -19.34 8.88 0.85
C HIS A 117 -17.92 9.44 1.09
N SER A 118 -17.55 9.66 2.36
CA SER A 118 -16.24 10.21 2.77
C SER A 118 -15.04 9.44 2.20
N TRP A 119 -15.13 8.12 2.02
CA TRP A 119 -14.04 7.34 1.42
C TRP A 119 -13.76 7.70 -0.04
N ARG A 120 -14.75 8.20 -0.80
CA ARG A 120 -14.56 8.65 -2.20
C ARG A 120 -13.76 9.95 -2.25
N VAL A 121 -14.00 10.85 -1.30
CA VAL A 121 -13.17 12.06 -1.09
C VAL A 121 -11.72 11.66 -0.86
N PHE A 122 -11.49 10.68 0.02
CA PHE A 122 -10.14 10.17 0.30
C PHE A 122 -9.44 9.67 -0.98
N VAL A 123 -10.12 8.90 -1.83
CA VAL A 123 -9.56 8.45 -3.12
C VAL A 123 -9.20 9.62 -4.03
N LEU A 124 -10.04 10.66 -4.07
CA LEU A 124 -9.80 11.86 -4.87
C LEU A 124 -8.57 12.65 -4.36
N VAL A 125 -8.47 12.84 -3.05
CA VAL A 125 -7.35 13.56 -2.40
C VAL A 125 -6.01 12.85 -2.64
N CYS A 126 -6.02 11.51 -2.71
CA CYS A 126 -4.85 10.71 -3.06
C CYS A 126 -4.42 10.88 -4.53
N ALA A 127 -5.27 11.38 -5.42
CA ALA A 127 -4.91 11.62 -6.82
C ALA A 127 -4.12 12.93 -7.01
N PHE A 128 -4.26 13.93 -6.13
CA PHE A 128 -3.61 15.24 -6.30
C PHE A 128 -2.09 15.21 -6.41
N PRO A 129 -1.34 14.46 -5.58
CA PRO A 129 0.12 14.37 -5.73
C PRO A 129 0.55 13.84 -7.10
N SER A 130 -0.24 12.96 -7.71
CA SER A 130 0.06 12.44 -9.06
C SER A 130 -0.11 13.52 -10.14
N VAL A 131 -1.13 14.36 -10.04
CA VAL A 131 -1.35 15.50 -10.96
C VAL A 131 -0.22 16.52 -10.83
N PHE A 132 0.15 16.84 -9.58
CA PHE A 132 1.27 17.73 -9.31
C PHE A 132 2.59 17.19 -9.87
N ALA A 133 2.86 15.88 -9.70
CA ALA A 133 4.05 15.24 -10.25
C ALA A 133 4.09 15.29 -11.79
N ILE A 134 2.95 15.12 -12.48
CA ILE A 134 2.87 15.28 -13.95
C ILE A 134 3.28 16.70 -14.34
N GLY A 135 2.72 17.72 -13.68
CA GLY A 135 3.08 19.12 -13.92
C GLY A 135 4.57 19.38 -13.71
N ALA A 136 5.14 18.89 -12.61
CA ALA A 136 6.56 19.04 -12.31
C ALA A 136 7.47 18.31 -13.31
N LEU A 137 7.08 17.14 -13.82
CA LEU A 137 7.88 16.39 -14.80
C LEU A 137 7.91 17.02 -16.19
N THR A 138 6.95 17.89 -16.52
CA THR A 138 6.99 18.64 -17.78
C THR A 138 8.17 19.61 -17.84
N THR A 139 8.66 20.12 -16.69
CA THR A 139 9.77 21.07 -16.64
C THR A 139 11.14 20.40 -16.62
N MET A 140 11.21 19.10 -16.32
CA MET A 140 12.46 18.34 -16.29
C MET A 140 12.90 17.91 -17.70
N PRO A 141 14.20 17.88 -18.00
CA PRO A 141 14.73 17.37 -19.29
C PRO A 141 14.67 15.84 -19.36
N GLU A 142 14.86 15.27 -20.55
CA GLU A 142 15.07 13.81 -20.69
C GLU A 142 16.48 13.42 -20.20
N SER A 143 16.73 12.14 -19.92
CA SER A 143 18.03 11.74 -19.38
C SER A 143 19.16 11.86 -20.42
N PRO A 144 20.34 12.39 -20.04
CA PRO A 144 21.41 12.64 -21.00
C PRO A 144 21.99 11.34 -21.58
N ARG A 145 21.98 10.24 -20.81
CA ARG A 145 22.43 8.93 -21.29
C ARG A 145 21.50 8.35 -22.34
N PHE A 146 20.19 8.55 -22.23
CA PHE A 146 19.23 8.14 -23.24
C PHE A 146 19.54 8.75 -24.61
N PHE A 147 19.85 10.05 -24.63
CA PHE A 147 20.21 10.73 -25.87
C PHE A 147 21.51 10.22 -26.47
N LEU A 148 22.52 9.93 -25.64
CA LEU A 148 23.78 9.36 -26.10
C LEU A 148 23.64 7.93 -26.64
N GLU A 149 22.79 7.11 -26.01
CA GLU A 149 22.45 5.74 -26.46
C GLU A 149 21.71 5.75 -27.81
N ASN A 150 20.82 6.73 -28.02
CA ASN A 150 20.06 6.89 -29.27
C ASN A 150 20.82 7.66 -30.37
N GLY A 151 22.11 7.98 -30.18
CA GLY A 151 22.90 8.74 -31.16
C GLY A 151 22.55 10.22 -31.29
N LYS A 152 21.67 10.76 -30.43
CA LYS A 152 21.30 12.19 -30.39
C LYS A 152 22.29 12.99 -29.56
N HIS A 153 23.52 13.09 -30.06
CA HIS A 153 24.64 13.69 -29.34
C HIS A 153 24.42 15.17 -28.96
N ASP A 154 23.81 15.96 -29.83
CA ASP A 154 23.57 17.38 -29.58
C ASP A 154 22.56 17.62 -28.45
N GLU A 155 21.46 16.86 -28.45
CA GLU A 155 20.45 16.92 -27.39
C GLU A 155 21.03 16.47 -26.03
N GLY A 156 21.81 15.38 -26.03
CA GLY A 156 22.50 14.89 -24.85
C GLY A 156 23.51 15.90 -24.30
N TRP A 157 24.26 16.58 -25.19
CA TRP A 157 25.17 17.66 -24.81
C TRP A 157 24.39 18.80 -24.14
N MET A 158 23.33 19.31 -24.77
CA MET A 158 22.57 20.44 -24.24
C MET A 158 22.08 20.18 -22.80
N VAL A 159 21.58 18.98 -22.53
CA VAL A 159 21.16 18.59 -21.17
C VAL A 159 22.33 18.55 -20.20
N LEU A 160 23.46 17.95 -20.58
CA LEU A 160 24.66 17.91 -19.73
C LEU A 160 25.20 19.30 -19.41
N LYS A 161 25.21 20.20 -20.41
CA LYS A 161 25.58 21.60 -20.23
C LYS A 161 24.63 22.29 -19.25
N GLN A 162 23.32 22.11 -19.41
CA GLN A 162 22.33 22.67 -18.48
C GLN A 162 22.54 22.19 -17.04
N VAL A 163 22.81 20.89 -16.84
CA VAL A 163 23.10 20.31 -15.52
C VAL A 163 24.39 20.89 -14.94
N HIS A 164 25.44 20.98 -15.76
CA HIS A 164 26.73 21.56 -15.35
C HIS A 164 26.59 23.03 -14.96
N ASP A 165 25.97 23.85 -15.80
CA ASP A 165 25.76 25.29 -15.57
C ASP A 165 24.94 25.51 -14.29
N THR A 166 23.91 24.70 -14.04
CA THR A 166 23.10 24.74 -12.81
C THR A 166 23.94 24.39 -11.58
N ASN A 167 24.72 23.32 -11.65
CA ASN A 167 25.60 22.88 -10.55
C ASN A 167 26.71 23.90 -10.25
N MET A 168 27.29 24.49 -11.29
CA MET A 168 28.35 25.50 -11.17
C MET A 168 27.82 26.82 -10.64
N ARG A 169 26.61 27.23 -11.06
CA ARG A 169 25.90 28.39 -10.50
C ARG A 169 25.58 28.19 -9.01
N ALA A 170 25.12 27.00 -8.63
CA ALA A 170 24.87 26.68 -7.22
C ALA A 170 26.15 26.69 -6.36
N LYS A 171 27.30 26.33 -6.93
CA LYS A 171 28.62 26.36 -6.27
C LYS A 171 29.32 27.74 -6.32
N GLY A 172 28.75 28.74 -6.98
CA GLY A 172 29.35 30.07 -7.13
C GLY A 172 30.51 30.17 -8.13
N HIS A 173 30.66 29.21 -9.05
CA HIS A 173 31.74 29.18 -10.05
C HIS A 173 31.21 29.03 -11.49
N PRO A 174 30.47 30.03 -12.03
CA PRO A 174 29.81 29.92 -13.33
C PRO A 174 30.75 29.80 -14.54
N GLU A 175 32.05 30.05 -14.38
CA GLU A 175 33.01 30.18 -15.48
C GLU A 175 33.71 28.87 -15.89
N LYS A 176 33.48 27.75 -15.20
CA LYS A 176 34.13 26.48 -15.56
C LYS A 176 33.55 25.91 -16.85
N VAL A 177 34.39 25.78 -17.88
CA VAL A 177 34.02 25.20 -19.18
C VAL A 177 33.72 23.70 -19.02
N PHE A 178 32.62 23.26 -19.60
CA PHE A 178 32.26 21.85 -19.69
C PHE A 178 33.15 21.15 -20.75
N SER A 179 34.06 20.27 -20.34
CA SER A 179 34.92 19.50 -21.24
C SER A 179 34.59 18.00 -21.15
N VAL A 180 34.17 17.39 -22.26
CA VAL A 180 33.92 15.95 -22.36
C VAL A 180 35.16 15.27 -22.92
N THR A 181 35.74 14.31 -22.20
CA THR A 181 36.98 13.64 -22.61
C THR A 181 36.75 12.41 -23.48
N GLN A 182 35.68 11.62 -23.25
CA GLN A 182 35.32 10.48 -24.10
C GLN A 182 33.81 10.17 -24.03
N ILE A 183 33.17 9.99 -25.19
CA ILE A 183 31.80 9.47 -25.33
C ILE A 183 31.92 8.07 -25.94
N LYS A 184 31.48 7.05 -25.20
CA LYS A 184 31.45 5.67 -25.71
C LYS A 184 30.15 5.48 -26.49
N THR A 185 30.22 5.46 -27.80
CA THR A 185 29.06 5.24 -28.69
C THR A 185 28.74 3.75 -28.79
N ILE A 186 27.50 3.36 -28.52
CA ILE A 186 27.00 2.00 -28.78
C ILE A 186 26.31 1.97 -30.17
N LYS A 187 26.42 0.84 -30.87
CA LYS A 187 26.12 0.67 -32.30
C LYS A 187 24.66 0.97 -32.69
N GLN A 188 24.50 1.66 -33.83
CA GLN A 188 23.26 1.85 -34.58
C GLN A 188 22.71 0.51 -35.13
N GLU A 189 21.61 0.00 -34.57
CA GLU A 189 20.80 -1.08 -35.19
C GLU A 189 19.42 -0.59 -35.70
N ASP A 190 19.01 0.64 -35.37
CA ASP A 190 17.62 1.10 -35.59
C ASP A 190 17.34 1.79 -36.95
N GLU A 191 18.36 2.17 -37.74
CA GLU A 191 18.16 2.90 -39.01
C GLU A 191 17.39 2.11 -40.08
N LEU A 192 17.54 0.78 -40.12
CA LEU A 192 16.85 -0.06 -41.12
C LEU A 192 15.34 -0.23 -40.84
N VAL A 193 14.92 -0.05 -39.59
CA VAL A 193 13.51 -0.24 -39.17
C VAL A 193 12.68 1.03 -39.40
N GLU A 194 13.29 2.21 -39.24
CA GLU A 194 12.60 3.50 -39.47
C GLU A 194 12.10 3.64 -40.92
N ILE A 195 12.89 3.17 -41.89
CA ILE A 195 12.61 3.25 -43.34
C ILE A 195 11.36 2.43 -43.72
N GLN A 196 11.13 1.27 -43.09
CA GLN A 196 9.96 0.42 -43.35
C GLN A 196 8.65 0.97 -42.74
N SER A 197 8.75 1.80 -41.69
CA SER A 197 7.59 2.34 -40.99
C SER A 197 6.89 3.48 -41.73
N ASN A 198 7.57 4.14 -42.67
CA ASN A 198 7.05 5.30 -43.39
C ASN A 198 6.20 4.94 -44.63
N THR A 199 6.21 3.70 -45.11
CA THR A 199 5.60 3.32 -46.40
C THR A 199 4.24 2.61 -46.31
N GLY A 200 3.60 2.51 -45.13
CA GLY A 200 2.30 1.84 -44.93
C GLY A 200 1.10 2.74 -44.57
N THR A 201 -0.12 2.20 -44.58
CA THR A 201 -1.35 2.81 -44.01
C THR A 201 -1.24 3.03 -42.49
N LEU A 202 -1.90 4.05 -41.92
CA LEU A 202 -1.84 4.43 -40.50
C LEU A 202 -1.94 3.26 -39.51
N TYR A 203 -2.92 2.35 -39.69
CA TYR A 203 -3.09 1.17 -38.85
C TYR A 203 -1.89 0.20 -38.92
N ARG A 204 -1.41 -0.06 -40.14
CA ARG A 204 -0.24 -0.92 -40.39
C ARG A 204 1.04 -0.32 -39.80
N ARG A 205 1.21 1.02 -39.87
CA ARG A 205 2.32 1.72 -39.21
C ARG A 205 2.27 1.56 -37.69
N TRP A 206 1.10 1.78 -37.09
CA TRP A 206 0.93 1.62 -35.65
C TRP A 206 1.18 0.17 -35.21
N SER A 207 0.62 -0.81 -35.91
CA SER A 207 0.81 -2.24 -35.61
C SER A 207 2.26 -2.69 -35.75
N ILE A 208 2.97 -2.27 -36.80
CA ILE A 208 4.40 -2.63 -36.97
C ILE A 208 5.24 -1.97 -35.87
N ARG A 209 4.97 -0.71 -35.53
CA ARG A 209 5.68 -0.01 -34.44
C ARG A 209 5.46 -0.68 -33.09
N THR A 210 4.22 -1.01 -32.73
CA THR A 210 3.92 -1.68 -31.46
C THR A 210 4.53 -3.08 -31.40
N LEU A 211 4.48 -3.83 -32.49
CA LEU A 211 5.04 -5.17 -32.56
C LEU A 211 6.58 -5.16 -32.48
N ASN A 212 7.23 -4.22 -33.16
CA ASN A 212 8.69 -4.02 -33.04
C ASN A 212 9.10 -3.59 -31.64
N LEU A 213 8.37 -2.66 -31.02
CA LEU A 213 8.64 -2.25 -29.62
C LEU A 213 8.51 -3.44 -28.67
N LEU A 214 7.47 -4.27 -28.82
CA LEU A 214 7.30 -5.48 -28.01
C LEU A 214 8.43 -6.48 -28.24
N GLN A 215 8.84 -6.70 -29.49
CA GLN A 215 9.99 -7.57 -29.81
C GLN A 215 11.28 -7.05 -29.19
N GLN A 216 11.54 -5.74 -29.22
CA GLN A 216 12.71 -5.13 -28.59
C GLN A 216 12.70 -5.25 -27.06
N VAL A 217 11.55 -5.00 -26.43
CA VAL A 217 11.38 -5.22 -24.98
C VAL A 217 11.64 -6.68 -24.61
N TRP A 218 11.10 -7.60 -25.41
CA TRP A 218 11.32 -9.04 -25.21
C TRP A 218 12.78 -9.45 -25.42
N ALA A 219 13.47 -8.85 -26.38
CA ALA A 219 14.90 -9.07 -26.60
C ALA A 219 15.73 -8.57 -25.41
N ASN A 220 15.47 -7.37 -24.89
CA ASN A 220 16.12 -6.85 -23.68
C ASN A 220 15.87 -7.78 -22.48
N PHE A 221 14.65 -8.29 -22.33
CA PHE A 221 14.31 -9.26 -21.30
C PHE A 221 15.15 -10.55 -21.39
N HIS A 222 15.28 -11.14 -22.58
CA HIS A 222 16.12 -12.32 -22.77
C HIS A 222 17.60 -12.05 -22.51
N GLN A 223 18.09 -10.85 -22.84
CA GLN A 223 19.49 -10.47 -22.60
C GLN A 223 19.84 -10.35 -21.10
N ILE A 224 18.87 -10.11 -20.22
CA ILE A 224 19.09 -10.12 -18.76
C ILE A 224 19.44 -11.54 -18.25
N PHE A 225 19.02 -12.58 -18.98
CA PHE A 225 19.36 -13.98 -18.71
C PHE A 225 20.57 -14.48 -19.51
N SER A 226 21.34 -13.58 -20.13
CA SER A 226 22.60 -13.92 -20.77
C SER A 226 23.58 -14.53 -19.75
N PRO A 227 24.55 -15.38 -20.18
CA PRO A 227 25.47 -16.05 -19.26
C PRO A 227 26.26 -15.09 -18.35
N GLU A 228 26.47 -13.85 -18.79
CA GLU A 228 27.15 -12.80 -18.03
C GLU A 228 26.34 -12.36 -16.79
N TYR A 229 25.03 -12.14 -16.95
CA TYR A 229 24.18 -11.58 -15.89
C TYR A 229 23.30 -12.63 -15.19
N ARG A 230 23.12 -13.83 -15.77
CA ARG A 230 22.18 -14.85 -15.28
C ARG A 230 22.33 -15.16 -13.80
N ARG A 231 23.56 -15.29 -13.29
CA ARG A 231 23.81 -15.59 -11.87
C ARG A 231 23.35 -14.44 -10.96
N ILE A 232 23.67 -13.21 -11.34
CA ILE A 232 23.29 -11.99 -10.61
C ILE A 232 21.77 -11.86 -10.61
N THR A 233 21.13 -12.01 -11.78
CA THR A 233 19.68 -11.92 -11.93
C THR A 233 18.96 -12.96 -11.07
N LEU A 234 19.39 -14.24 -11.08
CA LEU A 234 18.77 -15.29 -10.27
C LEU A 234 18.93 -15.03 -8.76
N MET A 235 20.09 -14.54 -8.32
CA MET A 235 20.29 -14.15 -6.92
C MET A 235 19.41 -12.96 -6.53
N MET A 236 19.35 -11.92 -7.37
CA MET A 236 18.48 -10.76 -7.15
C MET A 236 17.01 -11.16 -7.11
N MET A 237 16.55 -12.06 -8.00
CA MET A 237 15.19 -12.58 -7.98
C MET A 237 14.86 -13.24 -6.65
N ALA A 238 15.76 -14.07 -6.11
CA ALA A 238 15.56 -14.73 -4.83
C ALA A 238 15.54 -13.74 -3.65
N VAL A 239 16.43 -12.75 -3.64
CA VAL A 239 16.45 -11.69 -2.60
C VAL A 239 15.17 -10.85 -2.65
N TRP A 240 14.79 -10.35 -3.82
CA TRP A 240 13.53 -9.60 -4.02
C TRP A 240 12.30 -10.41 -3.61
N PHE A 241 12.26 -11.69 -3.97
CA PHE A 241 11.16 -12.58 -3.61
C PHE A 241 11.05 -12.76 -2.10
N THR A 242 12.13 -13.21 -1.45
CA THR A 242 12.15 -13.47 0.00
C THR A 242 11.82 -12.23 0.82
N MET A 243 12.39 -11.09 0.46
CA MET A 243 12.18 -9.84 1.19
C MET A 243 10.77 -9.28 1.00
N SER A 244 10.24 -9.35 -0.22
CA SER A 244 8.86 -8.95 -0.50
C SER A 244 7.84 -9.83 0.22
N PHE A 245 8.04 -11.14 0.14
CA PHE A 245 7.18 -12.14 0.78
C PHE A 245 7.06 -11.91 2.28
N SER A 246 8.17 -11.70 2.98
CA SER A 246 8.18 -11.45 4.42
C SER A 246 7.64 -10.07 4.78
N TYR A 247 8.10 -9.01 4.11
CA TYR A 247 7.75 -7.63 4.49
C TYR A 247 6.27 -7.32 4.21
N TYR A 248 5.78 -7.56 2.99
CA TYR A 248 4.39 -7.26 2.65
C TYR A 248 3.42 -8.24 3.32
N GLY A 249 3.82 -9.50 3.49
CA GLY A 249 3.04 -10.48 4.24
C GLY A 249 2.84 -10.06 5.70
N LEU A 250 3.94 -9.72 6.41
CA LEU A 250 3.85 -9.33 7.83
C LEU A 250 3.13 -7.99 8.01
N THR A 251 3.42 -6.99 7.18
CA THR A 251 2.80 -5.65 7.31
C THR A 251 1.28 -5.66 7.20
N VAL A 252 0.69 -6.57 6.40
CA VAL A 252 -0.76 -6.77 6.34
C VAL A 252 -1.26 -7.66 7.48
N TRP A 253 -0.50 -8.68 7.85
CA TRP A 253 -0.84 -9.59 8.96
C TRP A 253 -0.90 -8.88 10.31
N PHE A 254 -0.08 -7.85 10.54
CA PHE A 254 0.01 -7.13 11.81
C PHE A 254 -1.32 -6.48 12.24
N PRO A 255 -1.95 -5.58 11.45
CA PRO A 255 -3.26 -5.02 11.81
C PRO A 255 -4.34 -6.10 12.04
N ASP A 256 -4.37 -7.14 11.21
CA ASP A 256 -5.34 -8.23 11.35
C ASP A 256 -5.14 -9.01 12.66
N MET A 257 -3.88 -9.26 13.04
CA MET A 257 -3.55 -9.91 14.32
C MET A 257 -3.88 -9.01 15.51
N ILE A 258 -3.58 -7.71 15.44
CA ILE A 258 -3.94 -6.74 16.49
C ILE A 258 -5.47 -6.71 16.67
N LYS A 259 -6.22 -6.62 15.57
CA LYS A 259 -7.68 -6.67 15.60
C LYS A 259 -8.19 -7.98 16.21
N HIS A 260 -7.56 -9.11 15.87
CA HIS A 260 -7.90 -10.40 16.46
C HIS A 260 -7.65 -10.42 17.98
N LEU A 261 -6.53 -9.89 18.46
CA LEU A 261 -6.22 -9.79 19.89
C LEU A 261 -7.19 -8.85 20.63
N GLN A 262 -7.53 -7.71 20.03
CA GLN A 262 -8.53 -6.77 20.56
C GLN A 262 -9.90 -7.45 20.69
N ASN A 263 -10.31 -8.23 19.69
CA ASN A 263 -11.57 -8.98 19.74
C ASN A 263 -11.56 -10.05 20.84
N LEU A 264 -10.43 -10.73 21.07
CA LEU A 264 -10.28 -11.70 22.16
C LEU A 264 -10.34 -11.02 23.54
N ASP A 265 -9.66 -9.90 23.73
CA ASP A 265 -9.73 -9.14 24.98
C ASP A 265 -11.15 -8.60 25.21
N TYR A 266 -11.78 -8.03 24.19
CA TYR A 266 -13.18 -7.60 24.24
C TYR A 266 -14.12 -8.75 24.63
N ALA A 267 -13.99 -9.91 23.99
CA ALA A 267 -14.79 -11.10 24.32
C ALA A 267 -14.53 -11.60 25.76
N SER A 268 -13.29 -11.51 26.25
CA SER A 268 -12.95 -11.92 27.62
C SER A 268 -13.56 -11.01 28.70
N ARG A 269 -13.83 -9.74 28.36
CA ARG A 269 -14.46 -8.75 29.24
C ARG A 269 -16.00 -8.77 29.18
N THR A 270 -16.58 -9.68 28.41
CA THR A 270 -18.04 -9.82 28.29
C THR A 270 -18.65 -10.16 29.64
N LYS A 271 -19.64 -9.38 30.08
CA LYS A 271 -20.36 -9.66 31.33
C LYS A 271 -21.51 -10.61 31.07
N TYR A 272 -21.57 -11.69 31.84
CA TYR A 272 -22.65 -12.67 31.76
C TYR A 272 -23.62 -12.49 32.92
N PHE A 273 -24.89 -12.25 32.61
CA PHE A 273 -25.99 -12.22 33.55
C PHE A 273 -26.87 -13.45 33.33
N HIS A 274 -27.19 -14.16 34.40
CA HIS A 274 -27.93 -15.42 34.34
C HIS A 274 -29.11 -15.37 35.32
N ASN A 275 -30.30 -15.74 34.84
CA ASN A 275 -31.53 -15.79 35.64
C ASN A 275 -31.79 -14.49 36.42
N GLU A 276 -31.57 -13.34 35.76
CA GLU A 276 -31.91 -12.05 36.36
C GLU A 276 -33.42 -11.82 36.27
N SER A 277 -34.02 -11.36 37.37
CA SER A 277 -35.40 -10.90 37.37
C SER A 277 -35.38 -9.41 37.70
N VAL A 278 -35.74 -8.58 36.73
CA VAL A 278 -35.77 -7.12 36.85
C VAL A 278 -37.22 -6.69 36.72
N ASN A 279 -37.68 -5.91 37.70
CA ASN A 279 -39.05 -5.46 37.79
C ASN A 279 -39.09 -3.95 38.04
N ASN A 280 -39.93 -3.23 37.30
CA ASN A 280 -40.18 -1.79 37.46
C ASN A 280 -38.92 -0.91 37.36
N PHE A 281 -37.97 -1.26 36.49
CA PHE A 281 -36.73 -0.52 36.32
C PHE A 281 -36.71 0.32 35.04
N ASN A 282 -36.10 1.51 35.13
CA ASN A 282 -35.89 2.39 33.99
C ASN A 282 -34.42 2.36 33.56
N PHE A 283 -34.12 1.69 32.45
CA PHE A 283 -32.81 1.70 31.82
C PHE A 283 -32.64 3.02 31.05
N ASN A 284 -31.77 3.89 31.56
CA ASN A 284 -31.42 5.20 30.97
C ASN A 284 -29.92 5.34 30.66
N PHE A 285 -29.17 4.23 30.69
CA PHE A 285 -27.72 4.19 30.45
C PHE A 285 -27.38 3.19 29.35
N THR A 286 -26.22 3.39 28.72
CA THR A 286 -25.74 2.53 27.63
C THR A 286 -25.32 1.16 28.14
N LEU A 287 -25.82 0.10 27.51
CA LEU A 287 -25.42 -1.28 27.78
C LEU A 287 -24.37 -1.68 26.74
N GLU A 288 -23.18 -2.04 27.21
CA GLU A 288 -22.05 -2.43 26.35
C GLU A 288 -21.46 -3.77 26.79
N ASN A 289 -21.26 -4.68 25.84
CA ASN A 289 -20.56 -5.97 26.00
C ASN A 289 -21.16 -6.90 27.08
N GLN A 290 -22.46 -7.20 26.96
CA GLN A 290 -23.21 -7.97 27.95
C GLN A 290 -24.01 -9.09 27.29
N VAL A 291 -24.08 -10.24 27.97
CA VAL A 291 -24.91 -11.37 27.56
C VAL A 291 -25.85 -11.71 28.71
N HIS A 292 -27.13 -11.54 28.46
CA HIS A 292 -28.21 -11.80 29.41
C HIS A 292 -28.89 -13.11 29.03
N LYS A 293 -28.82 -14.12 29.91
CA LYS A 293 -29.38 -15.45 29.66
C LYS A 293 -30.50 -15.76 30.64
N LYS A 294 -31.66 -16.18 30.10
CA LYS A 294 -32.85 -16.53 30.89
C LYS A 294 -33.30 -15.37 31.80
N GLY A 295 -33.21 -14.14 31.30
CA GLY A 295 -33.64 -12.97 32.03
C GLY A 295 -35.16 -12.80 31.98
N GLU A 296 -35.76 -12.37 33.07
CA GLU A 296 -37.18 -12.03 33.18
C GLU A 296 -37.30 -10.53 33.47
N TYR A 297 -37.90 -9.80 32.53
CA TYR A 297 -38.09 -8.35 32.59
C TYR A 297 -39.60 -8.06 32.67
N HIS A 298 -40.02 -7.42 33.76
CA HIS A 298 -41.43 -7.13 34.02
C HIS A 298 -41.66 -5.64 34.25
N ASN A 299 -42.49 -5.02 33.41
CA ASN A 299 -42.86 -3.60 33.52
C ASN A 299 -41.64 -2.65 33.51
N ASP A 300 -40.61 -3.00 32.76
CA ASP A 300 -39.38 -2.22 32.61
C ASP A 300 -39.43 -1.25 31.43
N LYS A 301 -38.75 -0.11 31.56
CA LYS A 301 -38.64 0.90 30.49
C LYS A 301 -37.19 1.07 30.04
N PHE A 302 -36.97 0.96 28.75
CA PHE A 302 -35.69 1.14 28.06
C PHE A 302 -35.77 2.44 27.27
N ILE A 303 -35.27 3.54 27.82
CA ILE A 303 -35.47 4.89 27.25
C ILE A 303 -34.12 5.53 26.91
N GLY A 304 -33.92 5.92 25.65
CA GLY A 304 -32.80 6.75 25.22
C GLY A 304 -31.42 6.10 25.39
N LEU A 305 -31.35 4.77 25.34
CA LEU A 305 -30.11 4.02 25.55
C LEU A 305 -29.51 3.46 24.25
N LYS A 306 -28.19 3.25 24.27
CA LYS A 306 -27.46 2.55 23.21
C LYS A 306 -27.14 1.12 23.63
N LEU A 307 -27.54 0.14 22.81
CA LEU A 307 -27.20 -1.27 22.96
C LEU A 307 -25.98 -1.59 22.09
N LYS A 308 -24.87 -1.99 22.69
CA LYS A 308 -23.60 -2.20 21.97
C LYS A 308 -23.04 -3.58 22.26
N SER A 309 -23.07 -4.46 21.27
CA SER A 309 -22.72 -5.89 21.45
C SER A 309 -23.45 -6.54 22.64
N VAL A 310 -24.75 -6.28 22.77
CA VAL A 310 -25.59 -6.86 23.82
C VAL A 310 -26.43 -8.00 23.25
N ILE A 311 -26.41 -9.15 23.91
CA ILE A 311 -27.17 -10.33 23.47
C ILE A 311 -28.12 -10.75 24.60
N PHE A 312 -29.41 -10.82 24.29
CA PHE A 312 -30.40 -11.45 25.16
C PHE A 312 -30.72 -12.85 24.62
N GLU A 313 -30.56 -13.89 25.43
CA GLU A 313 -30.81 -15.29 25.06
C GLU A 313 -31.84 -15.94 26.00
N ASP A 314 -32.89 -16.53 25.43
CA ASP A 314 -33.97 -17.22 26.17
C ASP A 314 -34.66 -16.32 27.23
N SER A 315 -34.68 -15.00 27.01
CA SER A 315 -35.26 -14.03 27.95
C SER A 315 -36.73 -13.71 27.67
N LEU A 316 -37.48 -13.41 28.73
CA LEU A 316 -38.89 -13.03 28.72
C LEU A 316 -39.03 -11.53 29.01
N PHE A 317 -39.72 -10.81 28.14
CA PHE A 317 -40.07 -9.40 28.32
C PHE A 317 -41.60 -9.27 28.40
N THR A 318 -42.11 -8.77 29.52
CA THR A 318 -43.54 -8.58 29.74
C THR A 318 -43.84 -7.15 30.15
N ASP A 319 -44.81 -6.53 29.47
CA ASP A 319 -45.23 -5.15 29.73
C ASP A 319 -44.07 -4.12 29.66
N CYS A 320 -43.05 -4.41 28.83
CA CYS A 320 -41.87 -3.55 28.67
C CYS A 320 -42.07 -2.46 27.61
N TYR A 321 -41.40 -1.33 27.80
CA TYR A 321 -41.43 -0.18 26.89
C TYR A 321 -40.04 0.16 26.36
N PHE A 322 -39.82 0.11 25.05
CA PHE A 322 -38.56 0.45 24.39
C PHE A 322 -38.73 1.76 23.60
N GLU A 323 -38.02 2.81 23.99
CA GLU A 323 -38.10 4.15 23.42
C GLU A 323 -36.71 4.67 23.04
N ASP A 324 -36.59 5.17 21.82
CA ASP A 324 -35.42 5.91 21.34
C ASP A 324 -34.10 5.12 21.36
N ILE A 325 -34.16 3.84 20.99
CA ILE A 325 -33.02 2.93 21.08
C ILE A 325 -32.22 2.91 19.79
N THR A 326 -30.90 2.92 19.93
CA THR A 326 -29.94 2.65 18.86
C THR A 326 -29.10 1.43 19.23
N SER A 327 -28.95 0.49 18.32
CA SER A 327 -28.31 -0.80 18.60
C SER A 327 -27.27 -1.19 17.54
N SER A 328 -26.04 -1.41 17.99
CA SER A 328 -24.88 -1.89 17.23
C SER A 328 -24.55 -3.33 17.65
N ASN A 329 -24.45 -4.23 16.67
CA ASN A 329 -24.07 -5.64 16.87
C ASN A 329 -24.83 -6.37 18.03
N SER A 330 -26.08 -5.98 18.29
CA SER A 330 -26.90 -6.46 19.40
C SER A 330 -28.07 -7.28 18.90
N PHE A 331 -28.37 -8.39 19.59
CA PHE A 331 -29.33 -9.40 19.10
C PHE A 331 -30.21 -9.95 20.23
N PHE A 332 -31.46 -10.27 19.90
CA PHE A 332 -32.40 -10.97 20.76
C PHE A 332 -32.64 -12.38 20.19
N LYS A 333 -32.25 -13.43 20.93
CA LYS A 333 -32.30 -14.82 20.48
C LYS A 333 -33.25 -15.63 21.36
N ASN A 334 -34.21 -16.32 20.76
CA ASN A 334 -35.23 -17.11 21.45
C ASN A 334 -36.00 -16.33 22.53
N CYS A 335 -36.12 -15.01 22.39
CA CYS A 335 -36.81 -14.18 23.37
C CYS A 335 -38.32 -14.22 23.17
N SER A 336 -39.08 -14.06 24.25
CA SER A 336 -40.54 -13.90 24.19
C SER A 336 -40.93 -12.51 24.65
N PHE A 337 -41.64 -11.78 23.80
CA PHE A 337 -42.13 -10.44 24.05
C PHE A 337 -43.66 -10.50 24.22
N ILE A 338 -44.15 -10.05 25.37
CA ILE A 338 -45.56 -10.04 25.73
C ILE A 338 -45.97 -8.61 26.08
N ARG A 339 -46.93 -8.04 25.34
CA ARG A 339 -47.43 -6.67 25.55
C ARG A 339 -46.31 -5.63 25.61
N THR A 340 -45.32 -5.75 24.72
CA THR A 340 -44.19 -4.81 24.67
C THR A 340 -44.37 -3.79 23.56
N MET A 341 -43.96 -2.56 23.82
CA MET A 341 -44.04 -1.46 22.85
C MET A 341 -42.64 -1.05 22.41
N PHE A 342 -42.43 -0.91 21.10
CA PHE A 342 -41.21 -0.37 20.52
C PHE A 342 -41.53 0.95 19.83
N TYR A 343 -40.92 2.04 20.28
CA TYR A 343 -41.13 3.39 19.77
C TYR A 343 -39.80 4.04 19.38
N ASN A 344 -39.66 4.53 18.15
CA ASN A 344 -38.44 5.20 17.68
C ASN A 344 -37.16 4.36 17.84
N THR A 345 -37.23 3.08 17.49
CA THR A 345 -36.10 2.14 17.63
C THR A 345 -35.54 1.70 16.28
N ASP A 346 -34.27 1.30 16.26
CA ASP A 346 -33.58 0.68 15.12
C ASP A 346 -33.57 -0.86 15.17
N LEU A 347 -34.52 -1.43 15.93
CA LEU A 347 -34.68 -2.86 16.16
C LEU A 347 -35.57 -3.47 15.08
N PHE A 348 -34.97 -3.77 13.93
CA PHE A 348 -35.64 -4.44 12.81
C PHE A 348 -35.70 -5.98 12.99
N ASP A 349 -36.53 -6.64 12.19
CA ASP A 349 -36.78 -8.09 12.23
C ASP A 349 -35.50 -8.94 12.25
N TYR A 350 -34.45 -8.54 11.53
CA TYR A 350 -33.19 -9.29 11.48
C TYR A 350 -32.42 -9.33 12.81
N LYS A 351 -32.72 -8.44 13.76
CA LYS A 351 -32.12 -8.43 15.12
C LYS A 351 -32.82 -9.40 16.07
N PHE A 352 -33.98 -9.93 15.70
CA PHE A 352 -34.78 -10.87 16.47
C PHE A 352 -34.69 -12.28 15.86
N ILE A 353 -33.85 -13.14 16.44
CA ILE A 353 -33.63 -14.51 15.95
C ILE A 353 -34.52 -15.46 16.76
N ASN A 354 -35.44 -16.16 16.10
CA ASN A 354 -36.38 -17.12 16.72
C ASN A 354 -37.18 -16.54 17.90
N SER A 355 -37.45 -15.24 17.91
CA SER A 355 -38.20 -14.58 18.98
C SER A 355 -39.70 -14.57 18.71
N LYS A 356 -40.52 -14.66 19.76
CA LYS A 356 -41.99 -14.67 19.69
C LYS A 356 -42.54 -13.34 20.19
N PHE A 357 -43.50 -12.79 19.46
CA PHE A 357 -44.19 -11.55 19.83
C PHE A 357 -45.67 -11.85 20.09
N THR A 358 -46.18 -11.42 21.24
CA THR A 358 -47.59 -11.57 21.61
C THR A 358 -48.16 -10.23 22.05
N ASN A 359 -49.06 -9.67 21.25
CA ASN A 359 -49.68 -8.36 21.47
C ASN A 359 -48.65 -7.22 21.65
N SER A 360 -47.53 -7.29 20.92
CA SER A 360 -46.50 -6.25 20.90
C SER A 360 -46.64 -5.37 19.65
N THR A 361 -46.30 -4.08 19.74
CA THR A 361 -46.41 -3.15 18.61
C THR A 361 -45.10 -2.40 18.35
N PHE A 362 -44.88 -2.07 17.08
CA PHE A 362 -43.74 -1.27 16.61
C PHE A 362 -44.28 0.04 16.02
N LEU A 363 -43.80 1.17 16.54
CA LEU A 363 -44.23 2.51 16.17
C LEU A 363 -43.02 3.36 15.81
N HIS A 364 -43.07 3.99 14.64
CA HIS A 364 -42.08 4.95 14.17
C HIS A 364 -40.63 4.41 14.16
N SER A 365 -40.35 3.34 13.42
CA SER A 365 -38.99 2.79 13.30
C SER A 365 -37.99 3.82 12.73
N LYS A 366 -36.77 3.84 13.25
CA LYS A 366 -35.69 4.72 12.75
C LYS A 366 -35.25 4.26 11.35
N GLU A 367 -35.60 5.02 10.32
CA GLU A 367 -35.21 4.75 8.92
C GLU A 367 -34.06 5.69 8.47
N GLY A 368 -33.11 5.18 7.68
CA GLY A 368 -32.08 5.99 7.01
C GLY A 368 -30.81 6.32 7.82
N CYS A 369 -30.16 7.45 7.49
CA CYS A 369 -28.84 7.91 7.98
C CYS A 369 -28.72 8.16 9.50
N GLN A 370 -29.72 7.81 10.30
CA GLN A 370 -29.71 7.91 11.77
C GLN A 370 -29.20 6.63 12.47
N LEU A 371 -28.83 5.60 11.71
CA LEU A 371 -28.13 4.42 12.23
C LEU A 371 -26.70 4.81 12.65
N ASP A 372 -26.53 5.13 13.92
CA ASP A 372 -25.26 5.54 14.52
C ASP A 372 -24.35 4.33 14.77
N PHE A 373 -23.59 3.91 13.74
CA PHE A 373 -22.57 2.85 13.83
C PHE A 373 -21.31 3.27 14.64
N SER A 374 -21.51 4.03 15.73
CA SER A 374 -20.46 4.67 16.52
C SER A 374 -19.39 3.73 17.10
N ASP A 375 -19.68 2.43 17.30
CA ASP A 375 -18.68 1.46 17.74
C ASP A 375 -17.70 1.05 16.63
N ASP A 376 -18.15 1.04 15.37
CA ASP A 376 -17.24 0.87 14.23
C ASP A 376 -16.34 2.11 14.08
N ILE A 377 -16.77 3.30 14.54
CA ILE A 377 -16.02 4.55 14.38
C ILE A 377 -14.80 4.60 15.30
N ASN A 378 -14.92 4.26 16.57
CA ASN A 378 -13.76 4.23 17.48
C ASN A 378 -12.74 3.17 17.06
N ASN A 379 -13.22 2.00 16.65
CA ASN A 379 -12.36 0.93 16.14
C ASN A 379 -11.71 1.31 14.80
N ALA A 380 -12.47 1.91 13.86
CA ALA A 380 -11.94 2.37 12.57
C ALA A 380 -10.92 3.51 12.74
N TYR A 381 -11.19 4.47 13.64
CA TYR A 381 -10.26 5.54 13.97
C TYR A 381 -8.93 4.97 14.48
N MET A 382 -8.98 3.99 15.39
CA MET A 382 -7.78 3.34 15.93
C MET A 382 -7.04 2.55 14.85
N ILE A 383 -7.73 1.90 13.90
CA ILE A 383 -7.08 1.19 12.79
C ILE A 383 -6.25 2.16 11.92
N TYR A 384 -6.83 3.30 11.53
CA TYR A 384 -6.09 4.29 10.73
C TYR A 384 -4.96 4.96 11.52
N PHE A 385 -5.16 5.18 12.83
CA PHE A 385 -4.13 5.72 13.70
C PHE A 385 -2.95 4.75 13.88
N VAL A 386 -3.20 3.45 14.08
CA VAL A 386 -2.16 2.41 14.15
C VAL A 386 -1.42 2.32 12.82
N SER A 387 -2.12 2.41 11.68
CA SER A 387 -1.49 2.45 10.35
C SER A 387 -0.58 3.68 10.20
N PHE A 388 -1.03 4.86 10.66
CA PHE A 388 -0.23 6.08 10.69
C PHE A 388 1.03 5.91 11.54
N LEU A 389 0.91 5.41 12.78
CA LEU A 389 2.05 5.12 13.66
C LEU A 389 3.04 4.14 13.02
N GLY A 390 2.53 3.08 12.37
CA GLY A 390 3.35 2.11 11.64
C GLY A 390 4.16 2.78 10.53
N THR A 391 3.55 3.65 9.71
CA THR A 391 4.27 4.39 8.66
C THR A 391 5.25 5.42 9.23
N LEU A 392 4.92 6.05 10.35
CA LEU A 392 5.78 7.03 11.02
C LEU A 392 7.05 6.37 11.58
N ALA A 393 6.94 5.16 12.11
CA ALA A 393 8.06 4.40 12.64
C ALA A 393 9.10 3.99 11.58
N VAL A 394 8.72 3.97 10.30
CA VAL A 394 9.62 3.64 9.20
C VAL A 394 10.55 4.81 8.85
N LEU A 395 10.14 6.05 9.13
CA LEU A 395 10.88 7.26 8.74
C LEU A 395 12.29 7.36 9.35
N PRO A 396 12.50 7.11 10.66
CA PRO A 396 13.85 7.10 11.25
C PRO A 396 14.78 6.06 10.60
N GLY A 397 14.25 4.87 10.30
CA GLY A 397 15.01 3.80 9.63
C GLY A 397 15.51 4.22 8.26
N ASN A 398 14.70 4.97 7.52
CA ASN A 398 15.06 5.50 6.22
C ASN A 398 16.17 6.56 6.31
N ILE A 399 16.05 7.53 7.23
CA ILE A 399 17.09 8.55 7.46
C ILE A 399 18.42 7.89 7.82
N VAL A 400 18.39 6.91 8.73
CA VAL A 400 19.59 6.15 9.13
C VAL A 400 20.18 5.42 7.92
N SER A 401 19.36 4.80 7.09
CA SER A 401 19.84 4.11 5.87
C SER A 401 20.47 5.07 4.88
N ALA A 402 19.90 6.27 4.66
CA ALA A 402 20.43 7.25 3.72
C ALA A 402 21.81 7.77 4.16
N LEU A 403 21.97 8.06 5.45
CA LEU A 403 23.24 8.55 6.01
C LEU A 403 24.34 7.49 6.08
N LEU A 404 23.97 6.21 6.19
CA LEU A 404 24.92 5.09 6.35
C LEU A 404 25.23 4.35 5.04
N MET A 405 24.40 4.49 4.00
CA MET A 405 24.53 3.78 2.72
C MET A 405 25.94 3.91 2.13
N ASP A 406 26.48 5.13 2.09
CA ASP A 406 27.78 5.40 1.49
C ASP A 406 28.96 5.04 2.41
N LYS A 407 28.73 4.93 3.73
CA LYS A 407 29.76 4.55 4.71
C LYS A 407 29.92 3.03 4.82
N ILE A 408 28.82 2.32 5.07
CA ILE A 408 28.78 0.88 5.37
C ILE A 408 28.89 0.04 4.10
N GLY A 409 28.40 0.57 2.97
CA GLY A 409 28.27 -0.16 1.70
C GLY A 409 26.88 -0.80 1.56
N ARG A 410 26.46 -0.99 0.31
CA ARG A 410 25.07 -1.36 -0.05
C ARG A 410 24.75 -2.78 0.40
N LEU A 411 25.66 -3.70 0.11
CA LEU A 411 25.49 -5.13 0.37
C LEU A 411 25.49 -5.47 1.87
N ARG A 412 26.41 -4.84 2.62
CA ARG A 412 26.47 -4.98 4.08
C ARG A 412 25.27 -4.35 4.76
N MET A 413 24.77 -3.23 4.25
CA MET A 413 23.53 -2.63 4.76
C MET A 413 22.33 -3.56 4.50
N LEU A 414 22.19 -4.08 3.28
CA LEU A 414 21.13 -5.03 2.90
C LEU A 414 21.14 -6.28 3.79
N ALA A 415 22.27 -6.96 3.90
CA ALA A 415 22.38 -8.18 4.71
C ALA A 415 22.23 -7.88 6.21
N GLY A 416 22.91 -6.85 6.72
CA GLY A 416 22.88 -6.49 8.14
C GLY A 416 21.49 -6.13 8.64
N SER A 417 20.78 -5.26 7.91
CA SER A 417 19.40 -4.88 8.27
C SER A 417 18.41 -6.04 8.10
N SER A 418 18.63 -6.94 7.15
CA SER A 418 17.80 -8.13 6.98
C SER A 418 17.97 -9.14 8.12
N VAL A 419 19.18 -9.34 8.63
CA VAL A 419 19.43 -10.17 9.83
C VAL A 419 18.79 -9.56 11.06
N ILE A 420 18.93 -8.25 11.27
CA ILE A 420 18.31 -7.56 12.41
C ILE A 420 16.78 -7.68 12.30
N SER A 421 16.21 -7.53 11.10
CA SER A 421 14.77 -7.73 10.86
C SER A 421 14.30 -9.15 11.15
N CYS A 422 15.13 -10.16 10.83
CA CYS A 422 14.87 -11.56 11.18
C CYS A 422 14.81 -11.76 12.71
N ILE A 423 15.73 -11.14 13.45
CA ILE A 423 15.75 -11.18 14.93
C ILE A 423 14.51 -10.48 15.50
N SER A 424 14.17 -9.29 14.99
CA SER A 424 12.95 -8.57 15.40
C SER A 424 11.69 -9.38 15.11
N CYS A 425 11.63 -10.07 13.97
CA CYS A 425 10.53 -10.97 13.64
C CYS A 425 10.43 -12.13 14.63
N PHE A 426 11.54 -12.73 15.07
CA PHE A 426 11.52 -13.80 16.07
C PHE A 426 10.92 -13.32 17.41
N PHE A 427 11.20 -12.09 17.83
CA PHE A 427 10.62 -11.52 19.05
C PHE A 427 9.09 -11.35 19.01
N LEU A 428 8.48 -11.32 17.82
CA LEU A 428 7.00 -11.32 17.68
C LEU A 428 6.35 -12.54 18.30
N PHE A 429 7.08 -13.65 18.41
CA PHE A 429 6.56 -14.85 19.04
C PHE A 429 6.13 -14.61 20.50
N PHE A 430 6.82 -13.71 21.20
CA PHE A 430 6.55 -13.34 22.59
C PHE A 430 5.53 -12.21 22.75
N GLY A 431 5.12 -11.56 21.65
CA GLY A 431 4.09 -10.52 21.67
C GLY A 431 2.71 -11.12 21.97
N ASN A 432 2.20 -10.87 23.17
CA ASN A 432 0.84 -11.26 23.59
C ASN A 432 -0.08 -10.06 23.87
N SER A 433 0.48 -8.86 24.02
CA SER A 433 -0.29 -7.63 24.20
C SER A 433 -0.34 -6.81 22.92
N GLU A 434 -1.41 -6.03 22.76
CA GLU A 434 -1.59 -5.08 21.66
C GLU A 434 -0.40 -4.11 21.58
N SER A 435 -0.01 -3.50 22.70
CA SER A 435 1.09 -2.54 22.75
C SER A 435 2.44 -3.16 22.37
N ALA A 436 2.70 -4.40 22.79
CA ALA A 436 3.92 -5.11 22.41
C ALA A 436 3.94 -5.42 20.91
N MET A 437 2.80 -5.81 20.34
CA MET A 437 2.68 -6.07 18.90
C MET A 437 2.91 -4.81 18.07
N ILE A 438 2.35 -3.67 18.48
CA ILE A 438 2.57 -2.37 17.82
C ILE A 438 4.05 -1.96 17.91
N ALA A 439 4.67 -2.07 19.09
CA ALA A 439 6.07 -1.72 19.28
C ALA A 439 7.01 -2.58 18.41
N LEU A 440 6.76 -3.89 18.33
CA LEU A 440 7.54 -4.81 17.51
C LEU A 440 7.30 -4.60 16.01
N LEU A 441 6.07 -4.22 15.60
CA LEU A 441 5.79 -3.81 14.22
C LEU A 441 6.63 -2.59 13.83
N CYS A 442 6.65 -1.56 14.68
CA CYS A 442 7.45 -0.35 14.47
C CYS A 442 8.95 -0.69 14.36
N LEU A 443 9.46 -1.56 15.23
CA LEU A 443 10.84 -2.03 15.17
C LEU A 443 11.14 -2.79 13.88
N PHE A 444 10.29 -3.75 13.51
CA PHE A 444 10.44 -4.53 12.27
C PHE A 444 10.41 -3.63 11.03
N GLY A 445 9.41 -2.75 10.91
CA GLY A 445 9.26 -1.83 9.79
C GLY A 445 10.43 -0.86 9.67
N GLY A 446 10.89 -0.29 10.78
CA GLY A 446 12.00 0.65 10.83
C GLY A 446 13.36 0.02 10.48
N VAL A 447 13.58 -1.25 10.81
CA VAL A 447 14.82 -1.95 10.41
C VAL A 447 14.72 -2.44 8.96
N SER A 448 13.59 -3.03 8.57
CA SER A 448 13.41 -3.62 7.24
C SER A 448 13.46 -2.61 6.11
N ILE A 449 13.11 -1.34 6.35
CA ILE A 449 13.20 -0.31 5.29
C ILE A 449 14.64 -0.04 4.86
N ALA A 450 15.62 -0.18 5.76
CA ALA A 450 17.02 -0.05 5.38
C ALA A 450 17.41 -1.13 4.36
N SER A 451 16.91 -2.37 4.52
CA SER A 451 17.08 -3.43 3.53
C SER A 451 16.45 -3.04 2.20
N TRP A 452 15.23 -2.49 2.20
CA TRP A 452 14.50 -2.09 0.97
C TRP A 452 15.26 -1.03 0.19
N ASN A 453 15.72 0.02 0.87
CA ASN A 453 16.50 1.06 0.23
C ASN A 453 17.81 0.53 -0.35
N ALA A 454 18.49 -0.37 0.37
CA ALA A 454 19.69 -1.02 -0.12
C ALA A 454 19.42 -1.86 -1.38
N LEU A 455 18.32 -2.59 -1.39
CA LEU A 455 17.92 -3.46 -2.50
C LEU A 455 17.56 -2.65 -3.76
N ASP A 456 16.83 -1.55 -3.61
CA ASP A 456 16.46 -0.67 -4.72
C ASP A 456 17.71 -0.05 -5.36
N VAL A 457 18.61 0.51 -4.55
CA VAL A 457 19.88 1.07 -5.04
C VAL A 457 20.72 0.01 -5.73
N LEU A 458 20.91 -1.15 -5.09
CA LEU A 458 21.71 -2.24 -5.64
C LEU A 458 21.16 -2.71 -7.00
N THR A 459 19.84 -2.73 -7.16
CA THR A 459 19.19 -3.11 -8.42
C THR A 459 19.52 -2.14 -9.55
N VAL A 460 19.55 -0.84 -9.30
CA VAL A 460 19.93 0.17 -10.30
C VAL A 460 21.42 0.05 -10.67
N GLU A 461 22.28 -0.28 -9.70
CA GLU A 461 23.73 -0.28 -9.89
C GLU A 461 24.28 -1.54 -10.60
N LEU A 462 23.59 -2.68 -10.48
CA LEU A 462 24.04 -3.96 -11.03
C LEU A 462 23.84 -4.09 -12.54
N TYR A 463 22.88 -3.38 -13.13
CA TYR A 463 22.54 -3.54 -14.54
C TYR A 463 23.01 -2.34 -15.40
N PRO A 464 23.48 -2.61 -16.64
CA PRO A 464 23.87 -1.56 -17.58
C PRO A 464 22.68 -0.69 -17.98
N SER A 465 22.92 0.57 -18.34
CA SER A 465 21.85 1.56 -18.57
C SER A 465 20.81 1.14 -19.62
N ASP A 466 21.24 0.46 -20.69
CA ASP A 466 20.35 0.02 -21.79
C ASP A 466 19.26 -0.99 -21.37
N LYS A 467 19.47 -1.68 -20.24
CA LYS A 467 18.61 -2.80 -19.77
C LYS A 467 18.16 -2.62 -18.33
N ARG A 468 18.61 -1.55 -17.68
CA ARG A 468 18.42 -1.32 -16.25
C ARG A 468 16.95 -1.23 -15.89
N THR A 469 16.19 -0.44 -16.64
CA THR A 469 14.77 -0.20 -16.33
C THR A 469 13.94 -1.46 -16.59
N THR A 470 14.28 -2.22 -17.64
CA THR A 470 13.69 -3.54 -17.93
C THR A 470 13.97 -4.52 -16.77
N ALA A 471 15.22 -4.61 -16.30
CA ALA A 471 15.60 -5.51 -15.21
C ALA A 471 14.94 -5.14 -13.88
N PHE A 472 14.94 -3.85 -13.52
CA PHE A 472 14.24 -3.36 -12.33
C PHE A 472 12.74 -3.64 -12.45
N GLY A 473 12.13 -3.32 -13.59
CA GLY A 473 10.70 -3.57 -13.85
C GLY A 473 10.31 -5.04 -13.66
N PHE A 474 11.14 -5.95 -14.16
CA PHE A 474 10.94 -7.39 -13.98
C PHE A 474 11.11 -7.84 -12.52
N LEU A 475 12.17 -7.41 -11.83
CA LEU A 475 12.38 -7.74 -10.41
C LEU A 475 11.27 -7.17 -9.52
N ASN A 476 10.79 -5.96 -9.81
CA ASN A 476 9.66 -5.35 -9.13
C ASN A 476 8.33 -6.08 -9.45
N ALA A 477 8.15 -6.61 -10.67
CA ALA A 477 7.00 -7.46 -10.98
C ALA A 477 7.01 -8.75 -10.15
N LEU A 478 8.17 -9.41 -10.04
CA LEU A 478 8.37 -10.59 -9.20
C LEU A 478 8.13 -10.26 -7.71
N CYS A 479 8.59 -9.11 -7.25
CA CYS A 479 8.32 -8.59 -5.91
C CYS A 479 6.82 -8.50 -5.64
N LYS A 480 6.02 -7.94 -6.56
CA LYS A 480 4.56 -7.84 -6.36
C LYS A 480 3.88 -9.21 -6.38
N LEU A 481 4.38 -10.19 -7.14
CA LEU A 481 3.90 -11.58 -7.08
C LEU A 481 4.17 -12.21 -5.70
N ALA A 482 5.40 -12.05 -5.18
CA ALA A 482 5.78 -12.52 -3.85
C ALA A 482 4.93 -11.89 -2.75
N ALA A 483 4.60 -10.59 -2.86
CA ALA A 483 3.72 -9.91 -1.92
C ALA A 483 2.31 -10.50 -1.90
N VAL A 484 1.72 -10.80 -3.07
CA VAL A 484 0.39 -11.43 -3.15
C VAL A 484 0.39 -12.81 -2.48
N LEU A 485 1.42 -13.62 -2.74
CA LEU A 485 1.57 -14.92 -2.09
C LEU A 485 1.74 -14.80 -0.58
N GLY A 486 2.59 -13.86 -0.12
CA GLY A 486 2.83 -13.62 1.30
C GLY A 486 1.58 -13.19 2.04
N ILE A 487 0.84 -12.21 1.49
CA ILE A 487 -0.42 -11.73 2.07
C ILE A 487 -1.44 -12.87 2.16
N SER A 488 -1.65 -13.61 1.06
CA SER A 488 -2.63 -14.70 1.03
C SER A 488 -2.32 -15.79 2.06
N ILE A 489 -1.04 -16.18 2.20
CA ILE A 489 -0.62 -17.21 3.15
C ILE A 489 -0.77 -16.69 4.57
N PHE A 490 -0.27 -15.49 4.88
CA PHE A 490 -0.18 -15.03 6.27
C PHE A 490 -1.55 -14.68 6.84
N THR A 491 -2.42 -14.03 6.04
CA THR A 491 -3.79 -13.71 6.45
C THR A 491 -4.59 -14.98 6.76
N SER A 492 -4.36 -16.08 6.04
CA SER A 492 -5.05 -17.36 6.29
C SER A 492 -4.71 -17.99 7.66
N PHE A 493 -3.60 -17.60 8.28
CA PHE A 493 -3.18 -18.11 9.59
C PHE A 493 -3.56 -17.20 10.77
N VAL A 494 -4.21 -16.06 10.51
CA VAL A 494 -4.75 -15.20 11.57
C VAL A 494 -5.80 -15.99 12.36
N GLY A 495 -5.59 -16.12 13.68
CA GLY A 495 -6.47 -16.85 14.59
C GLY A 495 -6.23 -18.36 14.71
N ILE A 496 -5.37 -18.97 13.89
CA ILE A 496 -4.99 -20.40 14.01
C ILE A 496 -3.67 -20.53 14.77
N ALA A 497 -2.60 -19.97 14.19
CA ALA A 497 -1.26 -20.12 14.75
C ALA A 497 -0.39 -18.92 14.38
N LYS A 498 -0.05 -18.10 15.39
CA LYS A 498 0.88 -16.98 15.21
C LYS A 498 2.30 -17.42 14.81
N ALA A 499 2.70 -18.63 15.18
CA ALA A 499 4.06 -19.15 14.98
C ALA A 499 4.41 -19.35 13.49
N VAL A 500 3.46 -19.78 12.67
CA VAL A 500 3.73 -20.18 11.27
C VAL A 500 4.16 -18.98 10.42
N PRO A 501 3.40 -17.85 10.35
CA PRO A 501 3.84 -16.67 9.62
C PRO A 501 5.18 -16.11 10.10
N ILE A 502 5.41 -16.11 11.41
CA ILE A 502 6.64 -15.57 12.03
C ILE A 502 7.87 -16.40 11.63
N LEU A 503 7.82 -17.72 11.74
CA LEU A 503 8.94 -18.60 11.41
C LEU A 503 9.23 -18.61 9.91
N LEU A 504 8.19 -18.57 9.10
CA LEU A 504 8.31 -18.59 7.66
C LEU A 504 8.83 -17.25 7.12
N ALA A 505 8.42 -16.12 7.71
CA ALA A 505 8.97 -14.81 7.40
C ALA A 505 10.45 -14.67 7.84
N SER A 506 10.80 -15.15 9.04
CA SER A 506 12.18 -15.10 9.54
C SER A 506 13.12 -16.01 8.74
N ALA A 507 12.69 -17.22 8.39
CA ALA A 507 13.46 -18.12 7.52
C ALA A 507 13.69 -17.53 6.12
N ALA A 508 12.66 -16.91 5.53
CA ALA A 508 12.80 -16.24 4.23
C ALA A 508 13.78 -15.05 4.31
N LEU A 509 13.72 -14.22 5.35
CA LEU A 509 14.66 -13.10 5.54
C LEU A 509 16.11 -13.58 5.78
N ALA A 510 16.29 -14.65 6.55
CA ALA A 510 17.61 -15.25 6.77
C ALA A 510 18.21 -15.79 5.46
N LEU A 511 17.41 -16.49 4.65
CA LEU A 511 17.81 -16.97 3.33
C LEU A 511 18.14 -15.81 2.38
N GLY A 512 17.29 -14.78 2.34
CA GLY A 512 17.50 -13.56 1.55
C GLY A 512 18.80 -12.86 1.94
N SER A 513 19.08 -12.73 3.23
CA SER A 513 20.33 -12.15 3.73
C SER A 513 21.57 -12.97 3.34
N PHE A 514 21.51 -14.30 3.45
CA PHE A 514 22.61 -15.16 3.05
C PHE A 514 22.90 -15.07 1.55
N LEU A 515 21.86 -14.98 0.72
CA LEU A 515 22.01 -14.78 -0.73
C LEU A 515 22.53 -13.39 -1.07
N ALA A 516 22.10 -12.35 -0.34
CA ALA A 516 22.58 -10.99 -0.52
C ALA A 516 24.10 -10.88 -0.32
N LEU A 517 24.68 -11.63 0.63
CA LEU A 517 26.14 -11.64 0.84
C LEU A 517 26.95 -12.22 -0.33
N LYS A 518 26.32 -12.98 -1.23
CA LYS A 518 26.97 -13.59 -2.40
C LYS A 518 26.93 -12.70 -3.65
N LEU A 519 26.27 -11.55 -3.59
CA LEU A 519 26.24 -10.58 -4.69
C LEU A 519 27.56 -9.80 -4.77
N PRO A 520 27.94 -9.30 -5.96
CA PRO A 520 29.13 -8.46 -6.11
C PRO A 520 28.90 -7.08 -5.48
N GLU A 521 29.92 -6.54 -4.79
CA GLU A 521 29.87 -5.19 -4.22
C GLU A 521 30.01 -4.13 -5.32
N THR A 522 29.05 -3.20 -5.39
CA THR A 522 28.96 -2.15 -6.43
C THR A 522 29.60 -0.82 -6.01
N ARG A 523 30.19 -0.74 -4.80
CA ARG A 523 30.71 0.51 -4.24
C ARG A 523 31.81 1.11 -5.12
N GLY A 524 31.54 2.33 -5.59
CA GLY A 524 32.52 3.12 -6.34
C GLY A 524 32.74 2.64 -7.77
N GLN A 525 31.88 1.77 -8.33
CA GLN A 525 31.95 1.39 -9.74
C GLN A 525 31.20 2.40 -10.63
N VAL A 526 31.77 2.69 -11.80
CA VAL A 526 31.12 3.49 -12.84
C VAL A 526 29.94 2.67 -13.39
N LEU A 527 28.77 3.30 -13.55
CA LEU A 527 27.63 2.67 -14.23
C LEU A 527 28.04 2.35 -15.66
N GLN A 528 28.13 1.06 -15.97
CA GLN A 528 28.41 0.55 -17.31
C GLN A 528 27.29 0.88 -18.29
#